data_AF-A0A398DAE1-F1
#
_entry.id   AF-A0A398DAE1-F1
#
_cell.length_a   1.000
_cell.length_b   1.000
_cell.length_c   1.000
_cell.angle_alpha   90.00
_cell.angle_beta   90.00
_cell.angle_gamma   90.00
#
_symmetry.space_group_name_H-M   'P 1'
#
loop_
_entity.id
_entity.type
_entity.pdbx_description
1 polymer ?
#
loop_
_entity_poly.entity_id
_entity_poly.type
_entity_poly.pdbx_seq_one_letter_code
_entity_poly.pdbx_strand_id
1 'polypeptide(L)'
;MEPVQRHIHISRKTKKFFFIIIPVIAVLGVALLVWRPWYTPKPYVTPDPWVHISYSHEELQQAQKLADSGKRSDLLDPRKTLTSFVATDASGEGSLDLHTQNLNITHVQSIQDEGKDPKNGDRLFLVTFSQQENVVVFRLRQLLGTEQTKIWSVIGYLITSSSSSGASYSTTWQESDGPFISGQ
;
A
#
# COMPACT_ATOMS: atom_id res chain seq x y z
N MET A 1 29.03 -23.86 77.38
CA MET A 1 28.03 -23.39 76.40
C MET A 1 28.13 -24.29 75.18
N GLU A 2 27.25 -25.27 75.08
CA GLU A 2 27.22 -26.17 73.93
C GLU A 2 26.42 -25.55 72.78
N PRO A 3 26.86 -25.67 71.52
CA PRO A 3 26.11 -25.17 70.39
C PRO A 3 24.93 -26.11 70.07
N VAL A 4 23.71 -25.61 70.24
CA VAL A 4 22.49 -26.29 69.77
C VAL A 4 22.47 -26.23 68.24
N GLN A 5 23.00 -27.26 67.58
CA GLN A 5 22.79 -27.49 66.15
C GLN A 5 21.30 -27.79 65.93
N ARG A 6 20.55 -26.79 65.44
CA ARG A 6 19.18 -26.99 64.96
C ARG A 6 19.22 -27.77 63.66
N HIS A 7 19.22 -29.10 63.76
CA HIS A 7 18.93 -29.96 62.64
C HIS A 7 17.47 -29.76 62.21
N ILE A 8 17.26 -29.01 61.12
CA ILE A 8 15.96 -28.89 60.47
C ILE A 8 15.62 -30.26 59.89
N HIS A 9 14.78 -31.01 60.61
CA HIS A 9 14.27 -32.30 60.15
C HIS A 9 13.24 -32.09 59.04
N ILE A 10 13.72 -31.97 57.80
CA ILE A 10 12.87 -31.98 56.61
C ILE A 10 12.31 -33.38 56.45
N SER A 11 11.00 -33.53 56.64
CA SER A 11 10.28 -34.79 56.43
C SER A 11 10.57 -35.34 55.02
N ARG A 12 10.75 -36.66 54.90
CA ARG A 12 10.99 -37.35 53.62
C ARG A 12 9.95 -37.01 52.55
N LYS A 13 8.70 -36.72 52.96
CA LYS A 13 7.61 -36.29 52.06
C LYS A 13 7.90 -34.90 51.46
N THR A 14 8.37 -33.96 52.28
CA THR A 14 8.76 -32.61 51.88
C THR A 14 9.98 -32.63 50.95
N LYS A 15 10.99 -33.48 51.22
CA LYS A 15 12.17 -33.63 50.35
C LYS A 15 11.79 -34.14 48.95
N LYS A 16 10.88 -35.12 48.84
CA LYS A 16 10.35 -35.60 47.55
C LYS A 16 9.59 -34.52 46.79
N PHE A 17 8.81 -33.70 47.50
CA PHE A 17 8.04 -32.61 46.90
C PHE A 17 8.96 -31.53 46.31
N PHE A 18 10.01 -31.12 47.03
CA PHE A 18 11.01 -30.18 46.52
C PHE A 18 11.78 -30.73 45.31
N PHE A 19 12.11 -32.03 45.30
CA PHE A 19 12.78 -32.67 44.16
C PHE A 19 11.96 -32.68 42.87
N ILE A 20 10.63 -32.57 42.96
CA ILE A 20 9.72 -32.52 41.80
C ILE A 20 9.45 -31.07 41.40
N ILE A 21 9.27 -30.16 42.38
CA ILE A 21 8.88 -28.78 42.11
C ILE A 21 10.03 -27.95 41.52
N ILE A 22 11.26 -28.14 42.01
CA ILE A 22 12.43 -27.40 41.53
C ILE A 22 12.64 -27.60 40.02
N PRO A 23 12.67 -28.83 39.47
CA PRO A 23 12.83 -29.01 38.02
C PRO A 23 11.63 -28.48 37.22
N VAL A 24 10.40 -28.59 37.74
CA VAL A 24 9.22 -28.05 37.05
C VAL A 24 9.28 -26.52 36.94
N ILE A 25 9.66 -25.83 38.01
CA ILE A 25 9.82 -24.36 37.99
C ILE A 25 10.99 -23.95 37.08
N ALA A 26 12.09 -24.72 37.07
CA ALA A 26 13.22 -24.44 36.19
C ALA A 26 12.82 -24.56 34.70
N VAL A 27 12.08 -25.62 34.34
CA VAL A 27 11.59 -25.81 32.96
C VAL A 27 10.59 -24.71 32.58
N LEU A 28 9.66 -24.34 33.47
CA LEU A 28 8.72 -23.24 33.23
C LEU A 28 9.44 -21.89 33.09
N GLY A 29 10.46 -21.65 33.91
CA GLY A 29 11.28 -20.44 33.84
C GLY A 29 12.05 -20.34 32.52
N VAL A 30 12.69 -21.43 32.08
CA VAL A 30 13.37 -21.48 30.78
C VAL A 30 12.38 -21.35 29.63
N ALA A 31 11.23 -22.02 29.71
CA ALA A 31 10.18 -21.90 28.71
C ALA A 31 9.67 -20.47 28.59
N LEU A 32 9.46 -19.75 29.70
CA LEU A 32 9.05 -18.34 29.71
C LEU A 32 10.15 -17.39 29.23
N LEU A 33 11.43 -17.71 29.45
CA LEU A 33 12.56 -16.93 28.93
C LEU A 33 12.76 -17.13 27.42
N VAL A 34 12.51 -18.35 26.92
CA VAL A 34 12.61 -18.70 25.50
C VAL A 34 11.35 -18.27 24.74
N TRP A 35 10.18 -18.32 25.39
CA TRP A 35 8.93 -17.79 24.86
C TRP A 35 9.02 -16.27 24.87
N ARG A 36 9.54 -15.68 23.79
CA ARG A 36 9.35 -14.25 23.48
C ARG A 36 8.00 -14.09 22.76
N PRO A 37 6.94 -13.59 23.42
CA PRO A 37 5.68 -13.28 22.74
C PRO A 37 5.76 -12.02 21.86
N TRP A 38 6.91 -11.34 21.80
CA TRP A 38 7.02 -9.95 21.33
C TRP A 38 8.05 -9.73 20.21
N TYR A 39 8.56 -10.78 19.57
CA TYR A 39 9.50 -10.62 18.46
C TYR A 39 9.09 -11.43 17.24
N THR A 40 7.82 -11.33 16.86
CA THR A 40 7.49 -11.34 15.44
C THR A 40 7.77 -9.91 14.98
N PRO A 41 8.87 -9.62 14.25
CA PRO A 41 9.00 -8.32 13.61
C PRO A 41 7.73 -8.14 12.78
N LYS A 42 6.96 -7.09 13.08
CA LYS A 42 5.83 -6.73 12.21
C LYS A 42 6.42 -6.65 10.81
N PRO A 43 5.84 -7.32 9.81
CA PRO A 43 6.32 -7.17 8.45
C PRO A 43 6.38 -5.67 8.17
N TYR A 44 7.55 -5.20 7.72
CA TYR A 44 7.69 -3.83 7.28
C TYR A 44 6.66 -3.64 6.17
N VAL A 45 5.58 -2.93 6.48
CA VAL A 45 4.62 -2.51 5.46
C VAL A 45 5.32 -1.40 4.72
N THR A 46 5.84 -1.72 3.54
CA THR A 46 6.39 -0.70 2.64
C THR A 46 5.27 0.32 2.42
N PRO A 47 5.49 1.62 2.72
CA PRO A 47 4.47 2.62 2.49
C PRO A 47 4.06 2.59 1.02
N ASP A 48 2.74 2.66 0.78
CA ASP A 48 2.21 2.74 -0.57
C ASP A 48 2.80 3.98 -1.26
N PRO A 49 3.59 3.85 -2.33
CA PRO A 49 4.21 5.00 -2.98
C PRO A 49 3.20 5.83 -3.78
N TRP A 50 1.96 5.35 -3.94
CA TRP A 50 0.91 6.04 -4.67
C TRP A 50 0.33 7.20 -3.85
N VAL A 51 0.18 8.34 -4.51
CA VAL A 51 -0.66 9.42 -4.00
C VAL A 51 -2.11 9.07 -4.31
N HIS A 52 -2.96 8.98 -3.28
CA HIS A 52 -4.36 8.63 -3.43
C HIS A 52 -5.24 9.87 -3.60
N ILE A 53 -6.19 9.78 -4.53
CA ILE A 53 -7.23 10.77 -4.75
C ILE A 53 -8.55 10.13 -4.31
N SER A 54 -9.19 10.75 -3.33
CA SER A 54 -10.49 10.32 -2.81
C SER A 54 -11.62 11.16 -3.40
N TYR A 55 -12.70 10.50 -3.79
CA TYR A 55 -13.94 11.15 -4.19
C TYR A 55 -15.05 10.78 -3.22
N SER A 56 -15.92 11.74 -2.91
CA SER A 56 -17.16 11.45 -2.21
C SER A 56 -18.14 10.73 -3.12
N HIS A 57 -19.09 10.00 -2.53
CA HIS A 57 -20.12 9.31 -3.29
C HIS A 57 -21.01 10.29 -4.07
N GLU A 58 -21.30 11.45 -3.49
CA GLU A 58 -22.14 12.49 -4.10
C GLU A 58 -21.49 13.08 -5.36
N GLU A 59 -20.19 13.39 -5.31
CA GLU A 59 -19.41 13.87 -6.46
C GLU A 59 -19.43 12.85 -7.60
N LEU A 60 -19.22 11.57 -7.29
CA LEU A 60 -19.25 10.50 -8.30
C LEU A 60 -20.63 10.39 -8.93
N GLN A 61 -21.71 10.42 -8.13
CA GLN A 61 -23.07 10.36 -8.66
C GLN A 61 -23.38 11.58 -9.55
N GLN A 62 -22.93 12.77 -9.18
CA GLN A 62 -23.11 13.97 -9.98
C GLN A 62 -22.33 13.88 -11.30
N ALA A 63 -21.09 13.43 -11.25
CA ALA A 63 -20.27 13.20 -12.44
C ALA A 63 -20.90 12.16 -13.38
N GLN A 64 -21.48 11.08 -12.83
CA GLN A 64 -22.20 10.08 -13.62
C GLN A 64 -23.44 10.69 -14.29
N LYS A 65 -24.25 11.48 -13.57
CA LYS A 65 -25.40 12.20 -14.17
C LYS A 65 -24.96 13.13 -15.30
N LEU A 66 -23.81 13.78 -15.17
CA LEU A 66 -23.24 14.64 -16.22
C LEU A 66 -22.75 13.82 -17.43
N ALA A 67 -22.20 12.63 -17.21
CA ALA A 67 -21.83 11.71 -18.28
C ALA A 67 -23.07 11.15 -19.00
N ASP A 68 -24.08 10.72 -18.25
CA ASP A 68 -25.35 10.18 -18.76
C ASP A 68 -26.12 11.22 -19.58
N SER A 69 -26.06 12.50 -19.18
CA SER A 69 -26.65 13.62 -19.94
C SER A 69 -25.78 14.07 -21.13
N GLY A 70 -24.65 13.43 -21.38
CA GLY A 70 -23.73 13.72 -22.49
C GLY A 70 -22.80 14.93 -22.26
N LYS A 71 -23.03 15.73 -21.21
CA LYS A 71 -22.22 16.92 -20.87
C LYS A 71 -20.78 16.57 -20.51
N ARG A 72 -20.56 15.41 -19.91
CA ARG A 72 -19.24 14.87 -19.53
C ARG A 72 -19.03 13.46 -20.08
N SER A 73 -19.35 13.27 -21.36
CA SER A 73 -19.11 12.01 -22.07
C SER A 73 -17.63 11.63 -22.17
N ASP A 74 -16.73 12.59 -21.93
CA ASP A 74 -15.30 12.37 -21.76
C ASP A 74 -14.99 11.42 -20.59
N LEU A 75 -15.83 11.40 -19.55
CA LEU A 75 -15.63 10.56 -18.36
C LEU A 75 -15.89 9.07 -18.63
N LEU A 76 -16.52 8.72 -19.75
CA LEU A 76 -16.79 7.33 -20.12
C LEU A 76 -15.58 6.64 -20.75
N ASP A 77 -14.60 7.42 -21.22
CA ASP A 77 -13.36 6.92 -21.78
C ASP A 77 -12.20 7.23 -20.82
N PRO A 78 -11.38 6.23 -20.43
CA PRO A 78 -10.34 6.44 -19.44
C PRO A 78 -9.25 7.42 -19.92
N ARG A 79 -8.91 7.42 -21.21
CA ARG A 79 -7.89 8.30 -21.75
C ARG A 79 -8.39 9.75 -21.82
N LYS A 80 -9.65 9.95 -22.22
CA LYS A 80 -10.27 11.28 -22.22
C LYS A 80 -10.47 11.82 -20.81
N THR A 81 -10.87 10.96 -19.87
CA THR A 81 -10.96 11.28 -18.44
C THR A 81 -9.63 11.78 -17.91
N LEU A 82 -8.54 11.06 -18.20
CA LEU A 82 -7.20 11.47 -17.77
C LEU A 82 -6.78 12.79 -18.42
N THR A 83 -7.06 12.95 -19.72
CA THR A 83 -6.72 14.18 -20.45
C THR A 83 -7.47 15.38 -19.88
N SER A 84 -8.77 15.24 -19.59
CA SER A 84 -9.56 16.32 -19.00
C SER A 84 -9.16 16.61 -17.56
N PHE A 85 -8.83 15.58 -16.79
CA PHE A 85 -8.30 15.71 -15.43
C PHE A 85 -7.00 16.53 -15.41
N VAL A 86 -6.02 16.18 -16.25
CA VAL A 86 -4.74 16.90 -16.32
C VAL A 86 -4.91 18.32 -16.87
N ALA A 87 -5.85 18.54 -17.81
CA ALA A 87 -6.13 19.87 -18.35
C ALA A 87 -6.78 20.81 -17.31
N THR A 88 -7.72 20.31 -16.50
CA THR A 88 -8.32 21.08 -15.39
C THR A 88 -7.27 21.46 -14.35
N ASP A 89 -6.27 20.62 -14.15
CA ASP A 89 -5.18 20.90 -13.23
C ASP A 89 -4.21 21.96 -13.77
N ALA A 90 -3.86 21.87 -15.06
CA ALA A 90 -3.06 22.88 -15.74
C ALA A 90 -3.73 24.27 -15.76
N SER A 91 -5.06 24.36 -15.67
CA SER A 91 -5.79 25.64 -15.58
C SER A 91 -5.84 26.22 -14.15
N GLY A 92 -5.27 25.54 -13.15
CA GLY A 92 -5.24 26.01 -11.75
C GLY A 92 -6.56 25.84 -11.00
N GLU A 93 -7.54 25.15 -11.59
CA GLU A 93 -8.82 24.80 -10.95
C GLU A 93 -8.83 23.35 -10.42
N GLY A 94 -7.76 22.59 -10.69
CA GLY A 94 -7.62 21.21 -10.25
C GLY A 94 -7.28 21.07 -8.77
N SER A 95 -7.63 19.90 -8.23
CA SER A 95 -7.34 19.51 -6.85
C SER A 95 -5.92 18.97 -6.66
N LEU A 96 -5.14 18.85 -7.73
CA LEU A 96 -3.84 18.24 -7.68
C LEU A 96 -2.82 19.33 -7.31
N ASP A 97 -2.25 19.22 -6.12
CA ASP A 97 -1.13 20.08 -5.74
C ASP A 97 0.17 19.52 -6.34
N LEU A 98 0.20 19.34 -7.66
CA LEU A 98 1.43 18.98 -8.40
C LEU A 98 2.35 20.21 -8.54
N HIS A 99 1.79 21.41 -8.38
CA HIS A 99 2.54 22.66 -8.32
C HIS A 99 3.50 22.71 -7.12
N THR A 100 3.12 22.16 -5.95
CA THR A 100 4.04 22.06 -4.79
C THR A 100 5.21 21.11 -5.01
N GLN A 101 5.14 20.21 -6.01
CA GLN A 101 6.27 19.37 -6.42
C GLN A 101 7.06 19.92 -7.62
N ASN A 102 6.87 21.20 -7.98
CA ASN A 102 7.50 21.87 -9.12
C ASN A 102 7.27 21.16 -10.48
N LEU A 103 6.23 20.33 -10.57
CA LEU A 103 5.84 19.73 -11.85
C LEU A 103 5.04 20.79 -12.60
N ASN A 104 5.69 21.51 -13.52
CA ASN A 104 5.03 22.38 -14.48
C ASN A 104 4.21 21.54 -15.49
N ILE A 105 2.90 21.43 -15.26
CA ILE A 105 1.93 20.58 -15.98
C ILE A 105 1.43 21.24 -17.28
N THR A 106 2.01 22.37 -17.67
CA THR A 106 1.52 23.23 -18.76
C THR A 106 1.45 22.55 -20.12
N HIS A 107 2.14 21.43 -20.34
CA HIS A 107 1.98 20.65 -21.56
C HIS A 107 2.21 19.15 -21.34
N VAL A 108 1.16 18.34 -21.57
CA VAL A 108 1.29 16.89 -21.71
C VAL A 108 1.93 16.60 -23.07
N GLN A 109 3.05 15.88 -23.06
CA GLN A 109 3.75 15.46 -24.28
C GLN A 109 3.22 14.13 -24.81
N SER A 110 3.00 13.15 -23.93
CA SER A 110 2.47 11.84 -24.31
C SER A 110 1.64 11.20 -23.20
N ILE A 111 0.66 10.41 -23.62
CA ILE A 111 -0.16 9.55 -22.74
C ILE A 111 -0.12 8.15 -23.35
N GLN A 112 0.43 7.20 -22.61
CA GLN A 112 0.55 5.79 -22.99
C GLN A 112 -0.32 4.94 -22.05
N ASP A 113 -1.04 3.96 -22.61
CA ASP A 113 -1.84 3.00 -21.84
C ASP A 113 -0.94 1.80 -21.50
N GLU A 114 -0.61 1.63 -20.21
CA GLU A 114 0.23 0.56 -19.70
C GLU A 114 -0.60 -0.71 -19.37
N GLY A 115 -1.90 -0.68 -19.64
CA GLY A 115 -2.80 -1.81 -19.43
C GLY A 115 -3.46 -1.78 -18.05
N LYS A 116 -3.64 -2.96 -17.46
CA LYS A 116 -4.36 -3.12 -16.19
C LYS A 116 -3.45 -3.62 -15.08
N ASP A 117 -3.55 -3.02 -13.90
CA ASP A 117 -2.94 -3.54 -12.68
C ASP A 117 -3.49 -4.94 -12.39
N PRO A 118 -2.64 -5.98 -12.35
CA PRO A 118 -3.08 -7.36 -12.14
C PRO A 118 -3.69 -7.60 -10.76
N LYS A 119 -3.39 -6.78 -9.76
CA LYS A 119 -3.94 -6.95 -8.40
C LYS A 119 -5.38 -6.46 -8.30
N ASN A 120 -5.68 -5.38 -9.02
CA ASN A 120 -6.84 -4.54 -8.72
C ASN A 120 -7.72 -4.25 -9.95
N GLY A 121 -7.23 -4.54 -11.16
CA GLY A 121 -7.92 -4.29 -12.42
C GLY A 121 -7.88 -2.84 -12.89
N ASP A 122 -7.08 -1.97 -12.25
CA ASP A 122 -7.05 -0.55 -12.56
C ASP A 122 -6.31 -0.27 -13.84
N ARG A 123 -6.81 0.70 -14.61
CA ARG A 123 -6.11 1.16 -15.80
C ARG A 123 -4.95 2.04 -15.39
N LEU A 124 -3.76 1.71 -15.92
CA LEU A 124 -2.55 2.47 -15.67
C LEU A 124 -2.20 3.26 -16.93
N PHE A 125 -1.91 4.54 -16.76
CA PHE A 125 -1.49 5.41 -17.85
C PHE A 125 -0.19 6.10 -17.49
N LEU A 126 0.79 6.01 -18.38
CA LEU A 126 2.05 6.71 -18.26
C LEU A 126 1.95 8.03 -19.00
N VAL A 127 2.16 9.12 -18.27
CA VAL A 127 2.06 10.49 -18.79
C VAL A 127 3.41 11.17 -18.67
N THR A 128 3.87 11.72 -19.80
CA THR A 128 5.08 12.53 -19.86
C THR A 128 4.72 13.97 -20.10
N PHE A 129 5.42 14.89 -19.45
CA PHE A 129 5.21 16.33 -19.56
C PHE A 129 6.36 16.96 -20.34
N SER A 130 6.05 17.98 -21.15
CA SER A 130 7.10 18.71 -21.87
C SER A 130 8.04 19.38 -20.87
N GLN A 131 9.34 19.39 -21.18
CA GLN A 131 10.38 20.07 -20.38
C GLN A 131 10.71 19.40 -19.03
N GLN A 132 10.29 18.15 -18.80
CA GLN A 132 10.59 17.43 -17.55
C GLN A 132 11.23 16.06 -17.78
N GLU A 133 12.10 15.67 -16.84
CA GLU A 133 12.65 14.32 -16.71
C GLU A 133 11.73 13.37 -15.92
N ASN A 134 10.64 13.89 -15.37
CA ASN A 134 9.74 13.10 -14.54
C ASN A 134 8.64 12.46 -15.39
N VAL A 135 8.39 11.19 -15.13
CA VAL A 135 7.32 10.39 -15.70
C VAL A 135 6.28 10.14 -14.63
N VAL A 136 5.02 10.45 -14.91
CA VAL A 136 3.93 10.28 -13.94
C VAL A 136 3.02 9.15 -14.39
N VAL A 137 2.84 8.15 -13.53
CA VAL A 137 1.89 7.07 -13.76
C VAL A 137 0.60 7.41 -13.06
N PHE A 138 -0.51 7.46 -13.80
CA PHE A 138 -1.85 7.67 -13.28
C PHE A 138 -2.62 6.36 -13.22
N ARG A 139 -3.44 6.22 -12.18
CA ARG A 139 -4.28 5.06 -11.92
C ARG A 139 -5.74 5.43 -12.01
N LEU A 140 -6.48 4.74 -12.86
CA LEU A 140 -7.89 5.00 -13.12
C LEU A 140 -8.74 3.77 -12.78
N ARG A 141 -9.91 4.04 -12.18
CA ARG A 141 -10.91 3.03 -11.82
C ARG A 141 -12.31 3.54 -12.07
N GLN A 142 -13.22 2.64 -12.41
CA GLN A 142 -14.66 2.91 -12.36
C GLN A 142 -15.18 2.66 -10.93
N LEU A 143 -15.56 3.72 -10.24
CA LEU A 143 -15.92 3.66 -8.80
C LEU A 143 -17.41 3.33 -8.55
N LEU A 144 -18.27 3.54 -9.55
CA LEU A 144 -19.72 3.33 -9.46
C LEU A 144 -20.19 1.97 -10.05
N GLY A 145 -19.26 1.08 -10.37
CA GLY A 145 -19.51 -0.21 -11.02
C GLY A 145 -18.56 -0.45 -12.19
N THR A 146 -18.70 -1.58 -12.87
CA THR A 146 -17.77 -2.05 -13.92
C THR A 146 -18.37 -2.06 -15.34
N GLU A 147 -19.45 -1.31 -15.57
CA GLU A 147 -20.14 -1.28 -16.87
C GLU A 147 -19.51 -0.24 -17.81
N GLN A 148 -19.67 -0.40 -19.13
CA GLN A 148 -19.16 0.55 -20.13
C GLN A 148 -19.77 1.96 -20.00
N THR A 149 -20.93 2.07 -19.35
CA THR A 149 -21.62 3.33 -19.08
C THR A 149 -21.12 4.02 -17.81
N LYS A 150 -20.30 3.37 -17.00
CA LYS A 150 -19.79 3.98 -15.76
C LYS A 150 -18.60 4.86 -16.04
N ILE A 151 -18.59 6.00 -15.35
CA ILE A 151 -17.47 6.94 -15.42
C ILE A 151 -16.18 6.30 -14.89
N TRP A 152 -15.08 6.67 -15.52
CA TRP A 152 -13.74 6.47 -15.00
C TRP A 152 -13.38 7.63 -14.07
N SER A 153 -12.57 7.34 -13.06
CA SER A 153 -12.08 8.32 -12.09
C SER A 153 -10.60 8.08 -11.83
N VAL A 154 -9.84 9.16 -11.72
CA VAL A 154 -8.40 9.11 -11.42
C VAL A 154 -8.25 8.92 -9.91
N ILE A 155 -7.88 7.72 -9.47
CA ILE A 155 -7.83 7.36 -8.05
C ILE A 155 -6.45 7.55 -7.42
N GLY A 156 -5.45 7.82 -8.24
CA GLY A 156 -4.11 8.14 -7.73
C GLY A 156 -3.08 8.31 -8.83
N TYR A 157 -1.90 8.73 -8.41
CA TYR A 157 -0.75 8.92 -9.29
C TYR A 157 0.56 8.60 -8.56
N LEU A 158 1.59 8.30 -9.34
CA LEU A 158 2.94 8.02 -8.89
C LEU A 158 3.91 8.81 -9.75
N ILE A 159 4.79 9.60 -9.12
CA ILE A 159 5.84 10.34 -9.82
C ILE A 159 7.10 9.50 -9.78
N THR A 160 7.65 9.23 -10.96
CA THR A 160 8.92 8.52 -11.13
C THR A 160 9.91 9.46 -11.80
N SER A 161 11.05 9.71 -11.18
CA SER A 161 12.13 10.48 -11.78
C SER A 161 12.94 9.58 -12.71
N SER A 162 13.22 10.02 -13.94
CA SER A 162 14.20 9.34 -14.79
C SER A 162 15.65 9.67 -14.43
N SER A 163 15.88 10.63 -13.50
CA SER A 163 17.21 11.06 -13.08
C SER A 163 17.82 10.12 -12.04
N SER A 164 18.90 9.45 -12.45
CA SER A 164 19.81 8.64 -11.64
C SER A 164 20.55 9.44 -10.56
N SER A 165 19.85 10.02 -9.59
CA SER A 165 20.49 10.60 -8.40
C SER A 165 19.58 10.52 -7.17
N GLY A 166 19.87 9.52 -6.32
CA GLY A 166 19.69 9.65 -4.87
C GLY A 166 18.36 9.22 -4.26
N ALA A 167 17.33 8.92 -5.05
CA ALA A 167 16.11 8.30 -4.55
C ALA A 167 16.02 6.86 -5.05
N SER A 168 16.44 5.91 -4.21
CA SER A 168 16.29 4.48 -4.49
C SER A 168 14.83 4.07 -4.31
N TYR A 169 13.95 4.47 -5.23
CA TYR A 169 12.68 3.81 -5.41
C TYR A 169 12.89 2.66 -6.38
N SER A 170 12.86 1.45 -5.82
CA SER A 170 13.02 0.22 -6.58
C SER A 170 11.84 0.09 -7.54
N THR A 171 12.07 0.37 -8.82
CA THR A 171 11.21 -0.03 -9.94
C THR A 171 11.34 -1.52 -10.23
N THR A 172 11.42 -2.36 -9.20
CA THR A 172 11.12 -3.78 -9.38
C THR A 172 9.60 -3.89 -9.41
N TRP A 173 9.07 -3.90 -10.63
CA TRP A 173 7.91 -4.73 -10.92
C TRP A 173 8.30 -6.16 -10.56
N GLN A 174 8.17 -6.50 -9.28
CA GLN A 174 8.30 -7.88 -8.85
C GLN A 174 7.02 -8.55 -9.32
N GLU A 175 7.13 -9.11 -10.52
CA GLU A 175 6.36 -10.25 -10.97
C GLU A 175 6.40 -11.26 -9.82
N SER A 176 5.34 -11.22 -9.03
CA SER A 176 5.08 -12.21 -8.00
C SER A 176 4.69 -13.47 -8.77
N ASP A 177 5.70 -14.23 -9.19
CA ASP A 177 5.56 -15.65 -9.50
C ASP A 177 5.09 -16.35 -8.21
N GLY A 178 3.78 -16.27 -7.96
CA GLY A 178 3.10 -17.20 -7.09
C GLY A 178 3.32 -18.61 -7.65
N PRO A 179 3.34 -19.65 -6.79
CA PRO A 179 3.78 -20.96 -7.21
C PRO A 179 2.83 -21.49 -8.29
N PHE A 180 3.34 -21.58 -9.52
CA PHE A 180 2.78 -22.42 -10.55
C PHE A 180 2.70 -23.85 -9.98
N ILE A 181 1.50 -24.28 -9.59
CA ILE A 181 1.20 -25.70 -9.54
C ILE A 181 1.15 -26.13 -11.00
N SER A 182 2.30 -26.56 -11.51
CA SER A 182 2.38 -27.30 -12.76
C SER A 182 1.64 -28.61 -12.56
N GLY A 183 0.47 -28.74 -13.17
CA GLY A 183 -0.18 -30.02 -13.35
C GLY A 183 0.67 -30.90 -14.26
N GLN A 184 1.05 -32.07 -13.75
CA GLN A 184 1.17 -33.30 -14.52
C GLN A 184 0.12 -34.27 -13.99
#